data_AF-X1PJI5-F1
#
_entry.id   AF-X1PJI5-F1
#
_cell.length_a   1.000
_cell.length_b   1.000
_cell.length_c   1.000
_cell.angle_alpha   90.00
_cell.angle_beta   90.00
_cell.angle_gamma   90.00
#
_symmetry.space_group_name_H-M   'P 1'
#
loop_
_entity.id
_entity.type
_entity.pdbx_description
1 polymer ?
#
loop_
_entity_poly.entity_id
_entity_poly.type
_entity_poly.pdbx_seq_one_letter_code
_entity_poly.pdbx_strand_id
1 'polypeptide(L)'
;MTNQELAKIFYGIASYLEMEGVAFKPYAYQKAALSLETLEKDVKEIYKKGGIKALEEIPGVGKNIAQKIEEYLKTGKIKYYEK
;
A
#
# COMPACT_ATOMS: atom_id res chain seq x y z
N MET A 1 -13.43 -4.93 -2.89
CA MET A 1 -12.03 -4.61 -2.58
C MET A 1 -12.04 -3.91 -1.26
N THR A 2 -11.26 -4.39 -0.31
CA THR A 2 -11.20 -3.85 1.04
C THR A 2 -9.82 -3.25 1.30
N ASN A 3 -9.76 -2.15 2.05
CA ASN A 3 -8.48 -1.60 2.52
C ASN A 3 -7.63 -2.66 3.24
N GLN A 4 -8.33 -3.59 3.91
CA GLN A 4 -7.80 -4.76 4.60
C GLN A 4 -7.00 -5.70 3.68
N GLU A 5 -7.47 -5.97 2.46
CA GLU A 5 -6.72 -6.79 1.50
C GLU A 5 -5.41 -6.12 1.11
N LEU A 6 -5.44 -4.81 0.86
CA LEU A 6 -4.25 -4.04 0.49
C LEU A 6 -3.23 -3.97 1.64
N ALA A 7 -3.73 -3.78 2.87
CA ALA A 7 -2.91 -3.81 4.08
C ALA A 7 -2.21 -5.16 4.26
N LYS A 8 -2.93 -6.28 4.08
CA LYS A 8 -2.35 -7.63 4.15
C LYS A 8 -1.22 -7.84 3.14
N ILE A 9 -1.40 -7.38 1.90
CA ILE A 9 -0.36 -7.47 0.87
C ILE A 9 0.87 -6.67 1.28
N PHE A 10 0.70 -5.44 1.77
CA PHE A 10 1.83 -4.61 2.19
C PHE A 10 2.54 -5.12 3.45
N TYR A 11 1.81 -5.70 4.41
CA TYR A 11 2.45 -6.42 5.51
C TYR A 11 3.26 -7.61 5.00
N GLY A 12 2.74 -8.38 4.04
CA GLY A 12 3.49 -9.47 3.41
C GLY A 12 4.77 -9.00 2.73
N ILE A 13 4.72 -7.90 1.98
CA ILE A 13 5.92 -7.29 1.38
C ILE A 13 6.92 -6.85 2.44
N ALA A 14 6.44 -6.24 3.54
CA ALA A 14 7.31 -5.81 4.61
C ALA A 14 8.04 -6.99 5.26
N SER A 15 7.31 -8.05 5.63
CA SER A 15 7.88 -9.27 6.22
C SER A 15 8.91 -9.92 5.29
N TYR A 16 8.61 -10.00 3.99
CA TYR A 16 9.56 -10.52 3.00
C TYR A 16 10.86 -9.70 2.96
N LEU A 17 10.75 -8.37 2.89
CA LEU A 17 11.91 -7.48 2.85
C LEU A 17 12.72 -7.49 4.15
N GLU A 18 12.05 -7.69 5.28
CA GLU A 18 12.70 -7.83 6.58
C GLU A 18 13.50 -9.14 6.64
N MET A 19 12.94 -10.24 6.14
CA MET A 19 13.66 -11.53 6.01
C MET A 19 14.88 -11.43 5.09
N GLU A 20 14.79 -10.66 4.01
CA GLU A 20 15.90 -10.38 3.09
C GLU A 20 16.95 -9.40 3.65
N GLY A 21 16.77 -8.93 4.90
CA GLY A 21 17.71 -8.00 5.56
C GLY A 21 17.73 -6.60 4.96
N VAL A 22 16.68 -6.20 4.22
CA VAL A 22 16.60 -4.90 3.58
C VAL A 22 16.32 -3.82 4.63
N ALA A 23 17.24 -2.87 4.79
CA ALA A 23 17.04 -1.74 5.70
C ALA A 23 15.97 -0.75 5.18
N PHE A 24 15.22 -0.14 6.10
CA PHE A 24 14.25 0.96 5.91
C PHE A 24 13.01 0.68 5.06
N LYS A 25 13.09 -0.12 3.99
CA LYS A 25 11.94 -0.42 3.13
C LYS A 25 10.81 -1.18 3.86
N PRO A 26 11.09 -2.23 4.67
CA PRO A 26 10.04 -2.92 5.43
C PRO A 26 9.18 -1.96 6.25
N TYR A 27 9.83 -1.00 6.92
CA TYR A 27 9.16 -0.01 7.76
C TYR A 27 8.18 0.88 6.99
N ALA A 28 8.54 1.28 5.75
CA ALA A 28 7.65 2.06 4.91
C ALA A 28 6.38 1.26 4.53
N TYR A 29 6.54 -0.02 4.20
CA TYR A 29 5.41 -0.90 3.89
C TYR A 29 4.54 -1.19 5.11
N GLN A 30 5.14 -1.40 6.30
CA GLN A 30 4.40 -1.55 7.56
C GLN A 30 3.56 -0.30 7.87
N LYS A 31 4.15 0.90 7.72
CA LYS A 31 3.42 2.16 7.95
C LYS A 31 2.24 2.31 7.00
N ALA A 32 2.44 2.07 5.71
CA ALA A 32 1.34 2.13 4.76
C ALA A 32 0.26 1.08 5.02
N ALA A 33 0.66 -0.15 5.39
CA ALA A 33 -0.28 -1.21 5.72
C ALA A 33 -1.15 -0.83 6.93
N LEU A 34 -0.54 -0.31 8.00
CA LEU A 34 -1.24 0.18 9.17
C LEU A 34 -2.23 1.29 8.81
N SER A 35 -1.77 2.29 8.04
CA SER A 35 -2.63 3.41 7.66
C SER A 35 -3.79 2.99 6.76
N LEU A 36 -3.62 1.98 5.90
CA LEU A 36 -4.72 1.39 5.12
C LEU A 36 -5.68 0.60 6.01
N GLU A 37 -5.17 -0.18 6.96
CA GLU A 37 -5.98 -0.99 7.89
C GLU A 37 -6.91 -0.12 8.74
N THR A 38 -6.38 1.00 9.25
CA THR A 38 -7.13 1.95 10.09
C THR A 38 -7.87 3.02 9.30
N LEU A 39 -7.83 2.98 7.97
CA LEU A 39 -8.43 3.99 7.12
C LEU A 39 -9.96 3.87 7.16
N GLU A 40 -10.64 4.90 7.70
CA GLU A 40 -12.11 4.92 7.80
C GLU A 40 -12.80 4.92 6.44
N LYS A 41 -12.13 5.49 5.43
CA LYS A 41 -12.66 5.63 4.08
C LYS A 41 -12.04 4.61 3.13
N ASP A 42 -12.82 4.13 2.16
CA ASP A 42 -12.29 3.23 1.14
C ASP A 42 -11.19 3.92 0.31
N VAL A 43 -10.03 3.28 0.20
CA VAL A 43 -8.86 3.76 -0.56
C VAL A 43 -9.20 3.98 -2.04
N LYS A 44 -10.14 3.19 -2.58
CA LYS A 44 -10.67 3.35 -3.95
C LYS A 44 -11.44 4.65 -4.10
N GLU A 45 -12.18 5.08 -3.07
CA GLU A 45 -12.87 6.36 -3.11
C GLU A 45 -11.90 7.54 -3.02
N ILE A 46 -10.86 7.44 -2.19
CA ILE A 46 -9.79 8.44 -2.13
C ILE A 46 -9.13 8.58 -3.50
N TYR A 47 -8.76 7.45 -4.10
CA TYR A 47 -8.17 7.42 -5.44
C TYR A 47 -9.10 8.00 -6.51
N LYS A 48 -10.40 7.67 -6.49
CA LYS A 48 -11.36 8.24 -7.45
C LYS A 48 -11.49 9.76 -7.34
N LYS A 49 -11.32 10.33 -6.15
CA LYS A 49 -11.49 11.78 -5.92
C LYS A 49 -10.25 12.60 -6.30
N GLY A 50 -9.05 12.09 -6.09
CA GLY A 50 -7.82 12.88 -6.30
C GLY A 50 -6.63 12.12 -6.91
N GLY A 51 -6.86 10.91 -7.42
CA GLY A 51 -5.85 10.09 -8.06
C GLY A 51 -4.69 9.73 -7.12
N ILE A 52 -3.49 9.60 -7.70
CA ILE A 52 -2.26 9.27 -6.96
C ILE A 52 -1.95 10.31 -5.88
N LYS A 53 -2.20 11.61 -6.15
CA LYS A 53 -1.91 12.67 -5.17
C LYS A 53 -2.69 12.49 -3.88
N ALA A 54 -3.97 12.14 -3.97
CA ALA A 54 -4.79 11.87 -2.78
C ALA A 54 -4.33 10.61 -2.01
N LEU A 55 -3.72 9.63 -2.69
CA LEU A 55 -3.11 8.48 -2.02
C LEU A 55 -1.84 8.87 -1.27
N GLU A 56 -1.04 9.79 -1.80
CA GLU A 56 0.17 10.31 -1.14
C GLU A 56 -0.14 11.14 0.12
N GLU A 57 -1.38 11.63 0.27
CA GLU A 57 -1.83 12.32 1.49
C GLU A 57 -2.15 11.36 2.63
N ILE A 58 -2.27 10.06 2.36
CA ILE A 58 -2.47 9.05 3.40
C ILE A 58 -1.16 8.94 4.21
N PRO A 59 -1.20 9.07 5.54
CA PRO A 59 -0.02 8.91 6.38
C PRO A 59 0.74 7.61 6.06
N GLY A 60 2.06 7.67 5.97
CA GLY A 60 2.88 6.49 5.65
C GLY A 60 2.85 6.05 4.18
N VAL A 61 2.01 6.64 3.33
CA VAL A 61 1.96 6.33 1.88
C VAL A 61 2.82 7.34 1.11
N GLY A 62 4.03 6.94 0.73
CA GLY A 62 4.88 7.71 -0.19
C GLY A 62 4.59 7.40 -1.66
N LYS A 63 5.21 8.16 -2.58
CA LYS A 63 5.10 8.01 -4.06
C LYS A 63 5.11 6.55 -4.56
N ASN A 64 6.13 5.77 -4.17
CA ASN A 64 6.27 4.38 -4.61
C ASN A 64 5.12 3.49 -4.12
N ILE A 65 4.63 3.74 -2.90
CA ILE A 65 3.52 2.98 -2.33
C ILE A 65 2.22 3.40 -3.01
N ALA A 66 1.98 4.70 -3.19
CA ALA A 66 0.82 5.22 -3.91
C ALA A 66 0.70 4.62 -5.33
N GLN A 67 1.83 4.48 -6.04
CA GLN A 67 1.86 3.81 -7.35
C GLN A 67 1.45 2.32 -7.26
N LYS A 68 1.88 1.60 -6.22
CA LYS A 68 1.47 0.19 -6.01
C LYS A 68 0.01 0.06 -5.63
N ILE A 69 -0.51 0.98 -4.82
CA ILE A 69 -1.94 1.07 -4.52
C ILE A 69 -2.72 1.29 -5.81
N GLU A 70 -2.29 2.22 -6.65
CA GLU A 70 -2.91 2.46 -7.96
C GLU A 70 -2.86 1.22 -8.86
N GLU A 71 -1.70 0.56 -8.95
CA GLU A 71 -1.52 -0.65 -9.74
C GLU A 71 -2.53 -1.73 -9.32
N TYR A 72 -2.66 -1.95 -8.02
CA TYR A 72 -3.65 -2.89 -7.46
C TYR A 72 -5.07 -2.46 -7.79
N LEU A 73 -5.40 -1.17 -7.62
CA LEU A 73 -6.73 -0.64 -7.91
C LEU A 73 -7.13 -0.80 -9.38
N LYS A 74 -6.17 -0.72 -10.30
CA LYS A 74 -6.40 -0.84 -11.75
C LYS A 74 -6.39 -2.28 -12.25
N THR A 75 -5.50 -3.11 -11.72
CA THR A 75 -5.20 -4.45 -12.27
C THR A 75 -5.65 -5.59 -11.38
N GLY A 76 -6.00 -5.30 -10.13
CA GLY A 76 -6.29 -6.30 -9.09
C GLY A 76 -5.04 -6.99 -8.53
N LYS A 77 -3.85 -6.58 -8.96
CA LYS A 77 -2.57 -7.26 -8.69
C LYS A 77 -1.47 -6.24 -8.40
N ILE A 78 -0.49 -6.65 -7.60
CA ILE A 78 0.77 -5.92 -7.43
C ILE A 78 1.86 -6.83 -7.99
N LYS A 79 2.45 -6.47 -9.13
CA LYS A 79 3.51 -7.26 -9.79
C LYS A 79 4.68 -7.58 -8.87
N TYR A 80 4.91 -6.72 -7.89
CA TYR A 80 5.98 -6.88 -6.91
C TYR A 80 5.69 -7.98 -5.87
N TYR A 81 4.43 -8.36 -5.69
CA TYR A 81 3.98 -9.32 -4.68
C TYR A 81 3.59 -10.68 -5.28
N GLU A 82 3.24 -10.76 -6.57
CA GLU A 82 2.90 -12.02 -7.24
C GLU A 82 4.10 -12.88 -7.67
N LYS A 83 5.25 -12.78 -6.99
CA LYS A 83 6.44 -13.59 -7.32
C LYS A 83 6.56 -14.83 -6.46
#